data_AF-A0A846VY30-F1
#
_entry.id   AF-A0A846VY30-F1
#
_cell.length_a   1.000
_cell.length_b   1.000
_cell.length_c   1.000
_cell.angle_alpha   90.00
_cell.angle_beta   90.00
_cell.angle_gamma   90.00
#
_symmetry.space_group_name_H-M   'P 1'
#
loop_
_entity.id
_entity.type
_entity.pdbx_description
1 polymer ?
#
loop_
_entity_poly.entity_id
_entity_poly.type
_entity_poly.pdbx_seq_one_letter_code
_entity_poly.pdbx_strand_id
1 'polypeptide(L)'
;MKSLRKIAVATTAAGLIGASTMLAAPAQATPPGRCSANPVAATGAFSQCGDPVWHQVRVTCWAWWNWFSSYERYGQPAFHGFHSQTACDLPFSMQTWSVVVHP
;
A
#
# COMPACT_ATOMS: atom_id res chain seq x y z
N MET A 1 35.10 26.63 -37.27
CA MET A 1 34.31 26.64 -36.02
C MET A 1 33.43 25.39 -35.99
N LYS A 2 33.96 24.27 -35.49
CA LYS A 2 33.23 23.01 -35.27
C LYS A 2 33.58 22.55 -33.87
N SER A 3 32.60 22.00 -33.17
CA SER A 3 32.68 21.35 -31.84
C SER A 3 32.21 22.20 -30.65
N LEU A 4 30.91 22.45 -30.60
CA LEU A 4 30.15 22.74 -29.38
C LEU A 4 28.88 21.87 -29.36
N ARG A 5 29.06 20.54 -29.46
CA ARG A 5 27.99 19.54 -29.28
C ARG A 5 28.43 18.44 -28.31
N LYS A 6 28.96 18.85 -27.17
CA LYS A 6 29.01 18.01 -25.98
C LYS A 6 28.50 18.85 -24.83
N ILE A 7 27.72 18.21 -23.96
CA ILE A 7 27.17 18.73 -22.69
C ILE A 7 25.80 19.38 -22.83
N ALA A 8 24.74 18.56 -22.80
CA ALA A 8 23.43 18.90 -22.23
C ALA A 8 22.55 17.64 -22.12
N VAL A 9 23.03 16.59 -21.46
CA VAL A 9 22.15 15.49 -20.97
C VAL A 9 22.55 15.23 -19.53
N ALA A 10 22.24 16.19 -18.66
CA ALA A 10 22.43 16.07 -17.23
C ALA A 10 21.38 16.98 -16.58
N THR A 11 20.13 16.51 -16.44
CA THR A 11 19.10 17.13 -15.58
C THR A 11 17.77 16.35 -15.61
N THR A 12 17.80 15.03 -15.39
CA THR A 12 16.56 14.28 -15.03
C THR A 12 16.84 13.21 -13.96
N ALA A 13 17.63 13.55 -12.94
CA ALA A 13 17.79 12.73 -11.74
C ALA A 13 17.32 13.45 -10.45
N ALA A 14 16.90 14.72 -10.53
CA ALA A 14 16.45 15.51 -9.39
C ALA A 14 14.92 15.52 -9.18
N GLY A 15 14.17 14.79 -10.02
CA GLY A 15 12.69 14.74 -9.95
C GLY A 15 12.10 13.58 -9.15
N LEU A 16 12.93 12.69 -8.59
CA LEU A 16 12.46 11.54 -7.79
C LEU A 16 12.64 11.73 -6.27
N ILE A 17 13.13 12.89 -5.83
CA ILE A 17 13.29 13.22 -4.40
C ILE A 17 12.04 13.98 -3.87
N GLY A 18 11.10 14.33 -4.74
CA GLY A 18 9.92 15.15 -4.41
C GLY A 18 8.65 14.40 -3.98
N ALA A 19 8.63 13.06 -3.98
CA ALA A 19 7.45 12.26 -3.62
C ALA A 19 7.62 11.44 -2.33
N SER A 20 8.63 11.77 -1.51
CA SER A 20 8.88 11.11 -0.21
C SER A 20 8.18 11.81 0.95
N THR A 21 7.28 12.77 0.68
CA THR A 21 6.41 13.35 1.69
C THR A 21 5.10 12.56 1.69
N MET A 22 4.80 11.96 2.84
CA MET A 22 3.59 11.19 3.17
C MET A 22 3.64 9.68 2.89
N LEU A 23 4.35 8.95 3.76
CA LEU A 23 3.83 7.66 4.25
C LEU A 23 3.88 7.63 5.79
N ALA A 24 3.52 8.74 6.43
CA ALA A 24 2.88 8.65 7.73
C ALA A 24 1.48 8.11 7.46
N ALA A 25 1.33 6.79 7.56
CA ALA A 25 0.03 6.15 7.60
C ALA A 25 -0.85 6.95 8.60
N PRO A 26 -2.09 7.33 8.26
CA PRO A 26 -2.99 7.77 9.30
C PRO A 26 -3.14 6.57 10.24
N ALA A 27 -2.59 6.68 11.45
CA ALA A 27 -2.95 5.80 12.53
C ALA A 27 -4.45 6.04 12.75
N GLN A 28 -5.28 5.17 12.18
CA GLN A 28 -6.72 5.22 12.37
C GLN A 28 -6.98 4.90 13.85
N ALA A 29 -7.11 5.93 14.69
CA ALA A 29 -7.66 5.79 16.02
C ALA A 29 -9.08 5.23 15.86
N THR A 30 -9.27 3.97 16.26
CA THR A 30 -10.44 3.19 15.88
C THR A 30 -11.38 3.06 17.09
N PRO A 31 -12.57 3.71 17.09
CA PRO A 31 -13.58 3.52 18.11
C PRO A 31 -14.15 2.08 18.14
N PRO A 32 -14.75 1.63 19.26
CA PRO A 32 -15.26 0.26 19.41
C PRO A 32 -16.30 -0.09 18.31
N GLY A 33 -16.25 -1.33 17.80
CA GLY A 33 -17.05 -1.80 16.66
C GLY A 33 -16.50 -1.48 15.27
N ARG A 34 -15.32 -0.85 15.16
CA ARG A 34 -14.67 -0.55 13.87
C ARG A 34 -13.41 -1.40 13.69
N CYS A 35 -13.29 -2.00 12.52
CA CYS A 35 -12.07 -2.69 12.13
C CYS A 35 -10.99 -1.66 11.74
N SER A 36 -9.75 -1.90 12.13
CA SER A 36 -8.58 -1.11 11.73
C SER A 36 -7.79 -1.88 10.69
N ALA A 37 -7.21 -1.20 9.70
CA ALA A 37 -6.28 -1.78 8.73
C ALA A 37 -4.87 -1.19 8.96
N ASN A 38 -3.91 -2.07 9.25
CA ASN A 38 -2.55 -1.72 9.62
C ASN A 38 -1.57 -2.23 8.54
N PRO A 39 -0.74 -1.34 7.97
CA PRO A 39 0.27 -1.72 6.99
C PRO A 39 1.44 -2.44 7.66
N VAL A 40 2.08 -3.33 6.90
CA VAL A 40 3.29 -4.09 7.27
C VAL A 40 4.37 -3.78 6.25
N ALA A 41 5.31 -2.93 6.64
CA ALA A 41 6.53 -2.61 5.87
C ALA A 41 6.28 -2.33 4.37
N ALA A 42 5.20 -1.58 4.05
CA ALA A 42 4.78 -1.27 2.67
C ALA A 42 4.64 -2.49 1.73
N THR A 43 4.47 -3.69 2.30
CA THR A 43 4.43 -4.96 1.57
C THR A 43 3.09 -5.66 1.72
N GLY A 44 2.43 -5.50 2.86
CA GLY A 44 1.09 -6.03 3.09
C GLY A 44 0.37 -5.25 4.15
N ALA A 45 -0.82 -5.72 4.50
CA ALA A 45 -1.58 -5.15 5.60
C ALA A 45 -2.35 -6.25 6.32
N PHE A 46 -2.66 -5.98 7.58
CA PHE A 46 -3.59 -6.78 8.35
C PHE A 46 -4.72 -5.90 8.88
N SER A 47 -5.90 -6.47 9.05
CA SER A 47 -6.99 -5.84 9.77
C SER A 47 -7.27 -6.52 11.09
N GLN A 48 -7.66 -5.72 12.08
CA GLN A 48 -8.09 -6.18 13.39
C GLN A 48 -9.40 -5.50 13.77
N CYS A 49 -10.36 -6.26 14.27
CA CYS A 49 -11.64 -5.74 14.74
C CYS A 49 -11.80 -5.98 16.25
N GLY A 50 -12.49 -5.07 16.93
CA GLY A 50 -12.83 -5.23 18.34
C GLY A 50 -13.89 -6.30 18.59
N ASP A 51 -14.74 -6.58 17.59
CA ASP A 51 -15.83 -7.56 17.64
C ASP A 51 -15.68 -8.59 16.51
N PRO A 52 -16.18 -9.82 16.69
CA PRO A 52 -16.14 -10.85 15.66
C PRO A 52 -17.12 -10.50 14.54
N VAL A 53 -16.59 -9.97 13.43
CA VAL A 53 -17.36 -9.61 12.24
C VAL A 53 -16.68 -10.16 10.99
N TRP A 54 -17.47 -10.55 9.99
CA TRP A 54 -16.91 -10.96 8.71
C TRP A 54 -16.30 -9.75 8.01
N HIS A 55 -14.97 -9.73 7.93
CA HIS A 55 -14.23 -8.62 7.36
C HIS A 55 -12.97 -9.10 6.65
N GLN A 56 -12.52 -8.35 5.66
CA GLN A 56 -11.31 -8.64 4.90
C GLN A 56 -10.47 -7.39 4.74
N VAL A 57 -9.16 -7.52 4.96
CA VAL A 57 -8.24 -6.47 4.53
C VAL A 57 -8.11 -6.49 3.02
N ARG A 58 -8.19 -5.33 2.38
CA ARG A 58 -7.94 -5.13 0.95
C ARG A 58 -6.71 -4.26 0.78
N VAL A 59 -5.74 -4.76 0.03
CA VAL A 59 -4.56 -4.01 -0.38
C VAL A 59 -4.56 -3.81 -1.88
N THR A 60 -4.05 -2.67 -2.32
CA THR A 60 -3.75 -2.39 -3.73
C THR A 60 -2.25 -2.42 -3.91
N CYS A 61 -1.80 -3.22 -4.85
CA CYS A 61 -0.40 -3.50 -5.12
C CYS A 61 -0.03 -2.99 -6.50
N TRP A 62 1.17 -2.45 -6.63
CA TRP A 62 1.73 -2.06 -7.91
C TRP A 62 2.20 -3.29 -8.70
N ALA A 63 1.82 -3.35 -9.98
CA ALA A 63 2.22 -4.41 -10.89
C ALA A 63 3.59 -4.09 -11.51
N TRP A 64 4.66 -4.72 -11.05
CA TRP A 64 6.00 -4.44 -11.56
C TRP A 64 6.20 -4.71 -13.05
N TRP A 65 5.40 -5.62 -13.61
CA TRP A 65 5.43 -5.98 -15.03
C TRP A 65 4.75 -4.93 -15.93
N ASN A 66 4.00 -3.98 -15.36
CA ASN A 66 3.38 -2.88 -16.10
C ASN A 66 3.30 -1.63 -15.21
N TRP A 67 4.16 -0.65 -15.51
CA TRP A 67 4.39 0.53 -14.68
C TRP A 67 3.11 1.31 -14.30
N PHE A 68 2.08 1.27 -15.14
CA PHE A 68 0.80 1.97 -14.93
C PHE A 68 -0.33 1.06 -14.44
N SER A 69 -0.02 -0.16 -14.03
CA SER A 69 -1.00 -1.12 -13.56
C SER A 69 -0.90 -1.35 -12.05
N SER A 70 -2.07 -1.55 -11.45
CA SER A 70 -2.22 -1.96 -10.06
C SER A 70 -3.20 -3.12 -10.01
N TYR A 71 -3.03 -4.01 -9.02
CA TYR A 71 -3.95 -5.10 -8.76
C TYR A 71 -4.36 -5.11 -7.29
N GLU A 72 -5.54 -5.62 -7.00
CA GLU A 72 -6.03 -5.75 -5.63
C GLU A 72 -5.82 -7.15 -5.09
N ARG A 73 -5.56 -7.25 -3.79
CA ARG A 73 -5.57 -8.52 -3.05
C ARG A 73 -6.40 -8.38 -1.79
N TYR A 74 -7.12 -9.44 -1.49
CA TYR A 74 -7.97 -9.55 -0.31
C TYR A 74 -7.37 -10.56 0.66
N GLY A 75 -7.43 -10.24 1.94
CA GLY A 75 -7.07 -11.16 3.02
C GLY A 75 -8.21 -12.10 3.33
N GLN A 76 -7.88 -13.32 3.73
CA GLN A 76 -8.86 -14.20 4.33
C GLN A 76 -9.06 -13.83 5.80
N PRO A 77 -10.30 -13.90 6.32
CA PRO A 77 -10.55 -13.76 7.74
C PRO A 77 -9.93 -14.95 8.49
N ALA A 78 -9.29 -14.66 9.61
CA ALA A 78 -8.69 -15.59 10.53
C ALA A 78 -9.13 -15.24 11.96
N PHE A 79 -8.81 -16.11 12.92
CA PHE A 79 -9.12 -15.91 14.33
C PHE A 79 -10.60 -15.55 14.55
N HIS A 80 -11.52 -16.38 14.07
CA HIS A 80 -12.97 -16.17 14.27
C HIS A 80 -13.50 -14.80 13.82
N GLY A 81 -12.89 -14.17 12.81
CA GLY A 81 -13.31 -12.87 12.31
C GLY A 81 -12.77 -11.68 13.12
N PHE A 82 -11.77 -11.89 13.98
CA PHE A 82 -11.06 -10.81 14.66
C PHE A 82 -9.87 -10.27 13.87
N HIS A 83 -9.35 -11.04 12.91
CA HIS A 83 -8.15 -10.67 12.15
C HIS A 83 -8.26 -11.07 10.68
N SER A 84 -7.66 -10.31 9.78
CA SER A 84 -7.45 -10.70 8.38
C SER A 84 -6.12 -10.15 7.89
N GLN A 85 -5.41 -10.88 7.03
CA GLN A 85 -4.12 -10.40 6.52
C GLN A 85 -3.91 -10.75 5.05
N THR A 86 -3.18 -9.89 4.35
CA THR A 86 -2.76 -10.12 2.97
C THR A 86 -1.49 -9.34 2.65
N ALA A 87 -0.82 -9.71 1.57
CA ALA A 87 0.41 -9.07 1.11
C ALA A 87 0.48 -9.02 -0.42
N CYS A 88 1.25 -8.06 -0.92
CA CYS A 88 1.64 -7.95 -2.31
C CYS A 88 2.76 -8.96 -2.64
N ASP A 89 2.91 -9.29 -3.93
CA ASP A 89 3.95 -10.21 -4.39
C ASP A 89 5.37 -9.64 -4.26
N LEU A 90 5.48 -8.32 -4.16
CA LEU A 90 6.75 -7.62 -4.05
C LEU A 90 6.82 -6.73 -2.80
N PRO A 91 8.00 -6.64 -2.17
CA PRO A 91 8.21 -5.70 -1.08
C PRO A 91 8.08 -4.27 -1.59
N PHE A 92 7.57 -3.38 -0.74
CA PHE A 92 7.37 -1.95 -1.04
C PHE A 92 6.44 -1.65 -2.23
N SER A 93 5.66 -2.64 -2.69
CA SER A 93 4.72 -2.46 -3.80
C SER A 93 3.29 -2.14 -3.34
N MET A 94 3.03 -2.10 -2.03
CA MET A 94 1.71 -1.75 -1.52
C MET A 94 1.46 -0.24 -1.65
N GLN A 95 0.39 0.11 -2.35
CA GLN A 95 -0.02 1.49 -2.60
C GLN A 95 -1.07 1.95 -1.59
N THR A 96 -2.10 1.14 -1.35
CA THR A 96 -3.20 1.47 -0.43
C THR A 96 -3.64 0.24 0.35
N TRP A 97 -4.16 0.45 1.56
CA TRP A 97 -4.74 -0.60 2.41
C TRP A 97 -6.06 -0.11 2.99
N SER A 98 -7.05 -0.98 3.05
CA SER A 98 -8.38 -0.69 3.59
C SER A 98 -8.98 -1.95 4.20
N VAL A 99 -9.99 -1.81 5.05
CA VAL A 99 -10.78 -2.94 5.52
C VAL A 99 -12.17 -2.89 4.87
N VAL A 100 -12.63 -4.03 4.38
CA VAL A 100 -13.97 -4.24 3.85
C VAL A 100 -14.72 -5.10 4.86
N VAL A 101 -15.71 -4.50 5.51
CA VAL A 101 -16.62 -5.21 6.42
C VAL A 101 -17.82 -5.66 5.60
N HIS A 102 -18.17 -6.93 5.73
CA HIS A 102 -19.31 -7.52 5.04
C HIS A 102 -20.51 -7.57 6.00
N PRO A 103 -21.70 -7.12 5.56
CA PRO A 103 -22.92 -7.17 6.36
C PRO A 103 -23.49 -8.58 6.52
#